data_AF-A0A9D8L3M4-F1
#
_entry.id   AF-A0A9D8L3M4-F1
#
_cell.length_a   1.000
_cell.length_b   1.000
_cell.length_c   1.000
_cell.angle_alpha   90.00
_cell.angle_beta   90.00
_cell.angle_gamma   90.00
#
_symmetry.space_group_name_H-M   'P 1'
#
loop_
_entity.id
_entity.type
_entity.pdbx_description
1 polymer ?
#
loop_
_entity_poly.entity_id
_entity_poly.type
_entity_poly.pdbx_seq_one_letter_code
_entity_poly.pdbx_strand_id
1 'polypeptide(L)'
;MNRSSLSGLDALLQRPSCGALSDPLREALLAAWRQPGTDTQPRLPWPVLADTLDALALLSADEAVIAAALLFDLPGLRARLVELPLGNAAAAVRGLLDGQDAADQVWALHAGREAGRNSEGLRRLLLSIVNDLRVVPVLLARQLACMRAADRSPEEQRRALAQLTRDIHAPLANRLGIWQLKW
;
A
#
# COMPACT_ATOMS: atom_id res chain seq x y z
N MET A 1 24.85 3.14 -1.10
CA MET A 1 23.59 3.59 -0.47
C MET A 1 23.40 5.07 -0.72
N ASN A 2 22.24 5.47 -1.26
CA ASN A 2 21.93 6.87 -1.54
C ASN A 2 21.46 7.55 -0.23
N ARG A 3 22.10 8.64 0.22
CA ARG A 3 21.73 9.30 1.48
C ARG A 3 20.27 9.78 1.47
N SER A 4 19.74 10.14 0.30
CA SER A 4 18.36 10.61 0.14
C SER A 4 17.31 9.53 0.40
N SER A 5 17.58 8.26 0.06
CA SER A 5 16.62 7.17 0.31
C SER A 5 16.57 6.76 1.78
N LEU A 6 17.70 6.84 2.48
CA LEU A 6 17.74 6.64 3.93
C LEU A 6 17.02 7.77 4.69
N SER A 7 17.22 9.02 4.27
CA SER A 7 16.48 10.17 4.81
C SER A 7 14.98 10.07 4.57
N GLY A 8 14.56 9.46 3.45
CA GLY A 8 13.15 9.25 3.14
C GLY A 8 12.46 8.27 4.08
N LEU A 9 13.06 7.09 4.29
CA LEU A 9 12.49 6.09 5.20
C LEU A 9 12.48 6.56 6.66
N ASP A 10 13.56 7.19 7.11
CA ASP A 10 13.66 7.72 8.48
C ASP A 10 12.56 8.77 8.75
N ALA A 11 12.36 9.70 7.81
CA ALA A 11 11.30 10.70 7.89
C ALA A 11 9.89 10.08 7.87
N LEU A 12 9.67 8.98 7.14
CA LEU A 12 8.40 8.26 7.17
C LEU A 12 8.14 7.62 8.54
N LEU A 13 9.12 6.89 9.09
CA LEU A 13 8.94 6.14 10.33
C LEU A 13 8.74 7.02 11.57
N GLN A 14 9.20 8.28 11.52
CA GLN A 14 9.00 9.29 12.56
C GLN A 14 7.61 9.97 12.50
N ARG A 15 6.80 9.72 11.46
CA ARG A 15 5.47 10.32 11.36
C ARG A 15 4.52 9.76 12.42
N PRO A 16 3.54 10.56 12.90
CA PRO A 16 2.48 10.07 13.78
C PRO A 16 1.69 8.90 13.18
N SER A 17 1.56 8.85 11.85
CA SER A 17 0.88 7.77 11.14
C SER A 17 1.56 6.41 11.26
N CYS A 18 2.87 6.40 11.48
CA CYS A 18 3.58 5.18 11.83
C CYS A 18 3.44 4.83 13.31
N GLY A 19 2.71 5.58 14.14
CA GLY A 19 2.59 5.39 15.59
C GLY A 19 2.16 3.98 16.01
N ALA A 20 1.43 3.26 15.15
CA ALA A 20 1.03 1.87 15.39
C ALA A 20 2.19 0.85 15.35
N LEU A 21 3.32 1.19 14.71
CA LEU A 21 4.50 0.31 14.66
C LEU A 21 5.17 0.22 16.03
N SER A 22 5.54 -0.99 16.45
CA SER A 22 6.36 -1.19 17.63
C SER A 22 7.79 -0.67 17.40
N ASP A 23 8.44 -0.17 18.45
CA ASP A 23 9.82 0.33 18.36
C ASP A 23 10.81 -0.74 17.85
N PRO A 24 10.74 -2.02 18.27
CA PRO A 24 11.60 -3.07 17.71
C PRO A 24 11.43 -3.22 16.20
N LEU A 25 10.20 -3.08 15.69
CA LEU A 25 9.94 -3.16 14.26
C LEU A 25 10.49 -1.96 13.50
N ARG A 26 10.36 -0.73 14.03
CA ARG A 26 10.96 0.47 13.41
C ARG A 26 12.47 0.34 13.28
N GLU A 27 13.14 -0.06 14.36
CA GLU A 27 14.59 -0.25 14.39
C GLU A 27 15.02 -1.35 13.42
N ALA A 28 14.27 -2.46 13.37
CA ALA A 28 14.53 -3.54 12.42
C ALA A 28 14.35 -3.10 10.96
N LEU A 29 13.33 -2.29 10.64
CA LEU A 29 13.14 -1.73 9.30
C LEU A 29 14.31 -0.84 8.89
N LEU A 30 14.79 0.03 9.79
CA LEU A 30 15.96 0.89 9.55
C LEU A 30 17.24 0.07 9.40
N ALA A 31 17.44 -0.95 10.23
CA ALA A 31 18.57 -1.87 10.13
C ALA A 31 18.55 -2.64 8.79
N ALA A 32 17.38 -3.16 8.40
CA ALA A 32 17.18 -3.86 7.14
C ALA A 32 17.45 -2.97 5.91
N TRP A 33 17.03 -1.71 5.98
CA TRP A 33 17.30 -0.71 4.93
C TRP A 33 18.78 -0.38 4.77
N ARG A 34 19.55 -0.47 5.86
CA ARG A 34 21.00 -0.19 5.88
C ARG A 34 21.85 -1.34 5.38
N GLN A 35 21.31 -2.55 5.29
CA GLN A 35 22.10 -3.71 4.90
C GLN A 35 22.52 -3.64 3.42
N PRO A 36 23.74 -4.07 3.09
CA PRO A 36 24.21 -4.13 1.70
C PRO A 36 23.30 -5.02 0.85
N GLY A 37 23.00 -4.58 -0.37
CA GLY A 37 22.16 -5.32 -1.31
C GLY A 37 20.65 -5.10 -1.17
N THR A 38 20.20 -4.36 -0.15
CA THR A 38 18.80 -3.95 -0.05
C THR A 38 18.46 -2.94 -1.14
N ASP A 39 17.43 -3.22 -1.95
CA ASP A 39 16.90 -2.25 -2.92
C ASP A 39 16.31 -1.05 -2.16
N THR A 40 16.79 0.15 -2.50
CA THR A 40 16.36 1.39 -1.84
C THR A 40 15.42 2.24 -2.69
N GLN A 41 14.95 1.70 -3.82
CA GLN A 41 13.99 2.36 -4.69
C GLN A 41 12.55 2.04 -4.26
N PRO A 42 11.78 3.04 -3.78
CA PRO A 42 10.37 2.84 -3.50
C PRO A 42 9.56 2.72 -4.80
N ARG A 43 8.43 2.00 -4.76
CA ARG A 43 7.48 1.89 -5.88
C ARG A 43 6.77 3.22 -6.17
N LEU A 44 6.49 3.98 -5.11
CA LEU A 44 5.85 5.29 -5.18
C LEU A 44 6.77 6.37 -4.61
N PRO A 45 6.61 7.63 -5.03
CA PRO A 45 7.35 8.75 -4.43
C PRO A 45 7.11 8.84 -2.92
N TRP A 46 8.15 9.19 -2.14
CA TRP A 46 8.06 9.32 -0.68
C TRP A 46 6.85 10.16 -0.17
N PRO A 47 6.47 11.29 -0.80
CA PRO A 47 5.27 12.02 -0.37
C PRO A 47 3.97 11.24 -0.53
N VAL A 48 3.86 10.39 -1.56
CA VAL A 48 2.68 9.53 -1.79
C VAL A 48 2.61 8.42 -0.75
N LEU A 49 3.78 7.86 -0.38
CA LEU A 49 3.86 6.91 0.73
C LEU A 49 3.43 7.54 2.05
N ALA A 50 3.91 8.75 2.35
CA ALA A 50 3.52 9.48 3.55
C ALA A 50 2.00 9.71 3.62
N ASP A 51 1.38 10.16 2.53
CA ASP A 51 -0.07 10.40 2.47
C ASP A 51 -0.88 9.09 2.55
N THR A 52 -0.37 7.99 1.97
CA THR A 52 -0.98 6.66 2.14
C THR A 52 -1.03 6.25 3.62
N LEU A 53 0.08 6.42 4.35
CA LEU A 53 0.16 6.06 5.77
C LEU A 53 -0.71 6.99 6.63
N ASP A 54 -0.75 8.28 6.32
CA ASP A 54 -1.61 9.24 7.00
C ASP A 54 -3.10 8.91 6.81
N ALA A 55 -3.50 8.52 5.60
CA ALA A 55 -4.86 8.06 5.32
C ALA A 55 -5.19 6.75 6.07
N LEU A 56 -4.24 5.82 6.19
CA LEU A 56 -4.42 4.60 6.99
C LEU A 56 -4.53 4.90 8.48
N ALA A 57 -3.75 5.85 9.00
CA ALA A 57 -3.83 6.27 10.39
C ALA A 57 -5.19 6.91 10.71
N LEU A 58 -5.79 7.67 9.78
CA LEU A 58 -7.16 8.18 9.92
C LEU A 58 -8.20 7.07 10.06
N LEU A 59 -7.94 5.91 9.45
CA LEU A 59 -8.78 4.71 9.54
C LEU A 59 -8.45 3.83 10.75
N SER A 60 -7.60 4.29 11.67
CA SER A 60 -7.15 3.53 12.86
C SER A 60 -6.51 2.19 12.49
N ALA A 61 -5.73 2.16 11.41
CA ALA A 61 -5.02 0.96 10.96
C ALA A 61 -4.08 0.39 12.04
N ASP A 62 -4.09 -0.94 12.17
CA ASP A 62 -3.23 -1.67 13.11
C ASP A 62 -1.77 -1.77 12.60
N GLU A 63 -0.88 -2.29 13.45
CA GLU A 63 0.53 -2.49 13.12
C GLU A 63 0.73 -3.34 11.85
N ALA A 64 -0.09 -4.38 11.66
CA ALA A 64 0.04 -5.28 10.51
C ALA A 64 -0.31 -4.56 9.20
N VAL A 65 -1.34 -3.71 9.21
CA VAL A 65 -1.77 -2.90 8.08
C VAL A 65 -0.72 -1.86 7.71
N ILE A 66 -0.19 -1.12 8.68
CA ILE A 66 0.87 -0.12 8.43
C ILE A 66 2.15 -0.81 7.94
N ALA A 67 2.56 -1.93 8.55
CA ALA A 67 3.72 -2.68 8.12
C ALA A 67 3.55 -3.24 6.70
N ALA A 68 2.39 -3.82 6.38
CA ALA A 68 2.12 -4.36 5.05
C ALA A 68 2.10 -3.26 3.97
N ALA A 69 1.55 -2.08 4.26
CA ALA A 69 1.55 -0.95 3.34
C ALA A 69 2.99 -0.46 3.05
N LEU A 70 3.80 -0.29 4.10
CA LEU A 70 5.22 0.07 3.95
C LEU A 70 5.99 -0.95 3.13
N LEU A 71 5.87 -2.23 3.47
CA LEU A 71 6.61 -3.31 2.81
C LEU A 71 6.18 -3.48 1.36
N PHE A 72 4.90 -3.29 1.05
CA PHE A 72 4.42 -3.39 -0.33
C PHE A 72 5.16 -2.43 -1.27
N ASP A 73 5.28 -1.16 -0.87
CA ASP A 73 5.90 -0.11 -1.67
C ASP A 73 7.42 0.01 -1.47
N LEU A 74 8.00 -0.74 -0.54
CA LEU A 74 9.45 -0.83 -0.28
C LEU A 74 9.95 -2.27 -0.54
N PRO A 75 10.12 -2.68 -1.81
CA PRO A 75 10.40 -4.06 -2.19
C PRO A 75 11.70 -4.61 -1.58
N GLY A 76 12.71 -3.76 -1.36
CA GLY A 76 13.93 -4.16 -0.68
C GLY A 76 13.71 -4.59 0.78
N LEU A 77 12.79 -3.95 1.51
CA LEU A 77 12.41 -4.38 2.85
C LEU A 77 11.53 -5.62 2.82
N ARG A 78 10.59 -5.68 1.86
CA ARG A 78 9.74 -6.86 1.66
C ARG A 78 10.54 -8.13 1.39
N ALA A 79 11.63 -8.04 0.63
CA ALA A 79 12.53 -9.17 0.38
C ALA A 79 13.14 -9.73 1.68
N ARG A 80 13.18 -8.93 2.75
CA ARG A 80 13.73 -9.26 4.07
C ARG A 80 12.65 -9.47 5.12
N LEU A 81 11.40 -9.70 4.72
CA LEU A 81 10.25 -9.88 5.62
C LEU A 81 10.51 -10.89 6.75
N VAL A 82 11.26 -11.97 6.45
CA VAL A 82 11.58 -13.04 7.39
C VAL A 82 12.49 -12.58 8.53
N GLU A 83 13.27 -11.52 8.31
CA GLU A 83 14.21 -10.96 9.30
C GLU A 83 13.54 -9.96 10.26
N LEU A 84 12.31 -9.52 9.96
CA LEU A 84 11.62 -8.49 10.72
C LEU A 84 10.91 -9.08 11.96
N PRO A 85 10.97 -8.40 13.12
CA PRO A 85 10.38 -8.87 14.38
C PRO A 85 8.86 -8.63 14.41
N LEU A 86 8.13 -9.20 13.45
CA LEU A 86 6.67 -9.04 13.32
C LEU A 86 5.87 -9.86 14.34
N GLY A 87 6.50 -10.84 15.00
CA GLY A 87 5.86 -11.70 16.00
C GLY A 87 4.53 -12.30 15.48
N ASN A 88 3.46 -12.10 16.23
CA ASN A 88 2.12 -12.60 15.89
C ASN A 88 1.51 -11.92 14.66
N ALA A 89 1.96 -10.72 14.28
CA ALA A 89 1.49 -10.00 13.11
C ALA A 89 2.06 -10.56 11.80
N ALA A 90 3.09 -11.42 11.84
CA ALA A 90 3.77 -11.90 10.64
C ALA A 90 2.84 -12.60 9.63
N ALA A 91 1.88 -13.40 10.11
CA ALA A 91 0.91 -14.07 9.25
C ALA A 91 -0.07 -13.07 8.61
N ALA A 92 -0.55 -12.10 9.39
CA ALA A 92 -1.42 -11.03 8.90
C ALA A 92 -0.72 -10.17 7.83
N VAL A 93 0.53 -9.75 8.09
CA VAL A 93 1.32 -8.96 7.12
C VAL A 93 1.49 -9.71 5.79
N ARG A 94 1.77 -11.03 5.82
CA ARG A 94 1.84 -11.84 4.60
C ARG A 94 0.51 -11.86 3.85
N GLY A 95 -0.60 -12.16 4.54
CA GLY A 95 -1.93 -12.17 3.92
C GLY A 95 -2.30 -10.83 3.29
N LEU A 96 -1.95 -9.73 3.95
CA LEU A 96 -2.15 -8.37 3.44
C LEU A 96 -1.30 -8.08 2.19
N LEU A 97 -0.03 -8.53 2.17
CA LEU A 97 0.84 -8.38 1.00
C LEU A 97 0.32 -9.21 -0.19
N ASP A 98 -0.10 -10.46 0.06
CA ASP A 98 -0.68 -11.33 -0.97
C ASP A 98 -2.00 -10.74 -1.52
N GLY A 99 -2.82 -10.17 -0.64
CA GLY A 99 -4.05 -9.46 -1.03
C GLY A 99 -3.79 -8.26 -1.93
N GLN A 100 -2.75 -7.47 -1.62
CA GLN A 100 -2.34 -6.34 -2.46
C GLN A 100 -1.76 -6.77 -3.81
N ASP A 101 -0.94 -7.83 -3.86
CA ASP A 101 -0.42 -8.37 -5.13
C ASP A 101 -1.56 -8.86 -6.05
N ALA A 102 -2.56 -9.53 -5.48
CA ALA A 102 -3.75 -9.97 -6.21
C ALA A 102 -4.55 -8.78 -6.75
N ALA A 103 -4.65 -7.68 -5.99
CA ALA A 103 -5.27 -6.43 -6.44
C ALA A 103 -4.55 -5.79 -7.63
N ASP A 104 -3.23 -5.66 -7.55
CA ASP A 104 -2.41 -5.09 -8.63
C ASP A 104 -2.54 -5.91 -9.93
N GLN A 105 -2.56 -7.25 -9.85
CA GLN A 105 -2.78 -8.11 -11.03
C GLN A 105 -4.12 -7.85 -11.71
N VAL A 106 -5.16 -7.61 -10.92
CA VAL A 106 -6.53 -7.44 -11.43
C VAL A 106 -6.69 -6.10 -12.10
N TRP A 107 -6.08 -5.05 -11.55
CA TRP A 107 -6.09 -3.73 -12.15
C TRP A 107 -5.29 -3.67 -13.45
N ALA A 108 -4.14 -4.36 -13.52
CA ALA A 108 -3.39 -4.51 -14.76
C ALA A 108 -4.23 -5.16 -15.88
N LEU A 109 -5.12 -6.09 -15.52
CA LEU A 109 -6.04 -6.75 -16.46
C LEU A 109 -7.23 -5.86 -16.86
N HIS A 110 -7.70 -4.96 -15.99
CA HIS A 110 -8.75 -3.99 -16.29
C HIS A 110 -8.28 -2.80 -17.13
N ALA A 111 -7.02 -2.36 -16.98
CA ALA A 111 -6.45 -1.25 -17.76
C ALA A 111 -6.24 -1.59 -19.26
N GLY A 112 -6.21 -2.88 -19.62
CA GLY A 112 -5.90 -3.32 -20.99
C GLY A 112 -7.08 -3.80 -21.85
N ARG A 113 -8.29 -3.98 -21.31
CA ARG A 113 -9.44 -4.50 -22.07
C ARG A 113 -10.76 -3.92 -21.57
N GLU A 114 -11.69 -3.72 -22.50
CA GLU A 114 -13.10 -3.41 -22.21
C GLU A 114 -13.60 -4.20 -21.00
N ALA A 115 -14.20 -3.49 -20.05
CA ALA A 115 -14.60 -3.92 -18.71
C ALA A 115 -15.55 -5.14 -18.62
N GLY A 116 -15.74 -5.92 -19.69
CA GLY A 116 -16.75 -6.97 -19.80
C GLY A 116 -16.26 -8.42 -19.80
N ARG A 117 -14.95 -8.74 -19.80
CA ARG A 117 -14.50 -10.11 -20.14
C ARG A 117 -13.54 -10.83 -19.17
N ASN A 118 -13.27 -10.32 -17.96
CA ASN A 118 -12.37 -11.01 -17.03
C ASN A 118 -12.99 -11.32 -15.65
N SER A 119 -14.02 -12.18 -15.67
CA SER A 119 -14.72 -12.64 -14.47
C SER A 119 -13.81 -13.41 -13.50
N GLU A 120 -12.77 -14.08 -13.98
CA GLU A 120 -11.86 -14.88 -13.16
C GLU A 120 -10.84 -14.01 -12.40
N GLY A 121 -10.30 -12.95 -13.04
CA GLY A 121 -9.47 -11.95 -12.36
C GLY A 121 -10.25 -11.27 -11.23
N LEU A 122 -11.43 -10.72 -11.56
CA LEU A 122 -12.30 -10.11 -10.56
C LEU A 122 -12.69 -11.09 -9.44
N ARG A 123 -12.98 -12.36 -9.75
CA ARG A 123 -13.25 -13.38 -8.74
C ARG A 123 -12.05 -13.64 -7.83
N ARG A 124 -10.83 -13.73 -8.37
CA ARG A 124 -9.61 -13.87 -7.56
C ARG A 124 -9.33 -12.66 -6.69
N LEU A 125 -9.58 -11.45 -7.18
CA LEU A 125 -9.52 -10.23 -6.37
C LEU A 125 -10.51 -10.29 -5.21
N LEU A 126 -11.77 -10.61 -5.52
CA LEU A 126 -12.81 -10.70 -4.51
C LEU A 126 -12.48 -11.78 -3.48
N LEU A 127 -11.91 -12.92 -3.89
CA LEU A 127 -11.47 -13.98 -2.98
C LEU A 127 -10.27 -13.55 -2.11
N SER A 128 -9.31 -12.80 -2.64
CA SER A 128 -8.18 -12.30 -1.84
C SER A 128 -8.63 -11.25 -0.82
N ILE A 129 -9.53 -10.35 -1.22
CA ILE A 129 -10.16 -9.35 -0.34
C ILE A 129 -11.03 -10.03 0.73
N VAL A 130 -11.73 -11.11 0.41
CA VAL A 130 -12.57 -11.86 1.37
C VAL A 130 -11.74 -12.52 2.46
N ASN A 131 -10.50 -12.93 2.18
CA ASN A 131 -9.63 -13.56 3.18
C ASN A 131 -9.11 -12.58 4.25
N ASP A 132 -8.89 -11.31 3.87
CA ASP A 132 -8.57 -10.25 4.83
C ASP A 132 -9.13 -8.90 4.35
N LEU A 133 -10.27 -8.50 4.93
CA LEU A 133 -10.94 -7.24 4.58
C LEU A 133 -10.07 -6.00 4.85
N ARG A 134 -9.03 -6.11 5.68
CA ARG A 134 -8.08 -5.01 5.97
C ARG A 134 -7.21 -4.64 4.76
N VAL A 135 -7.18 -5.47 3.72
CA VAL A 135 -6.56 -5.11 2.42
C VAL A 135 -7.26 -3.89 1.81
N VAL A 136 -8.58 -3.77 1.96
CA VAL A 136 -9.35 -2.72 1.28
C VAL A 136 -8.95 -1.31 1.74
N PRO A 137 -8.90 -1.00 3.05
CA PRO A 137 -8.35 0.27 3.54
C PRO A 137 -6.98 0.63 2.93
N VAL A 138 -6.08 -0.34 2.76
CA VAL A 138 -4.76 -0.12 2.15
C VAL A 138 -4.88 0.30 0.69
N LEU A 139 -5.69 -0.42 -0.09
CA LEU A 139 -5.93 -0.09 -1.49
C LEU A 139 -6.57 1.29 -1.65
N LEU A 140 -7.59 1.61 -0.84
CA LEU A 140 -8.27 2.89 -0.88
C LEU A 140 -7.33 4.04 -0.47
N ALA A 141 -6.56 3.88 0.60
CA ALA A 141 -5.60 4.88 1.06
C ALA A 141 -4.51 5.16 0.01
N ARG A 142 -3.94 4.10 -0.57
CA ARG A 142 -2.92 4.22 -1.64
C ARG A 142 -3.48 4.89 -2.88
N GLN A 143 -4.68 4.49 -3.32
CA GLN A 143 -5.33 5.09 -4.48
C GLN A 143 -5.63 6.58 -4.25
N LEU A 144 -6.11 6.94 -3.05
CA LEU A 144 -6.36 8.33 -2.68
C LEU A 144 -5.07 9.17 -2.72
N ALA A 145 -3.98 8.65 -2.15
CA ALA A 145 -2.68 9.33 -2.16
C ALA A 145 -2.16 9.52 -3.61
N CYS A 146 -2.29 8.51 -4.45
CA CYS A 146 -1.97 8.60 -5.88
C CYS A 146 -2.83 9.66 -6.58
N MET A 147 -4.14 9.70 -6.32
CA MET A 147 -5.05 10.71 -6.88
C MET A 147 -4.67 12.13 -6.46
N ARG A 148 -4.32 12.35 -5.20
CA ARG A 148 -3.87 13.66 -4.69
C ARG A 148 -2.55 14.12 -5.30
N ALA A 149 -1.67 13.18 -5.66
CA ALA A 149 -0.41 13.49 -6.33
C ALA A 149 -0.52 13.55 -7.87
N ALA A 150 -1.68 13.19 -8.43
CA ALA A 150 -1.85 12.99 -9.87
C ALA A 150 -1.66 14.27 -10.70
N ASP A 151 -1.79 15.47 -10.13
CA ASP A 151 -1.57 16.74 -10.83
C ASP A 151 -0.19 16.85 -11.50
N ARG A 152 0.80 16.13 -10.97
CA ARG A 152 2.18 16.08 -11.49
C ARG A 152 2.44 14.90 -12.44
N SER A 153 1.44 14.04 -12.64
CA SER A 153 1.54 12.87 -13.52
C SER A 153 1.15 13.19 -14.96
N PRO A 154 1.65 12.42 -15.95
CA PRO A 154 1.19 12.51 -17.33
C PRO A 154 -0.34 12.35 -17.43
N GLU A 155 -0.94 12.97 -18.44
CA GLU A 155 -2.40 12.97 -18.62
C GLU A 155 -2.99 11.55 -18.72
N GLU A 156 -2.30 10.65 -19.41
CA GLU A 156 -2.70 9.24 -19.50
C GLU A 156 -2.81 8.59 -18.11
N GLN A 157 -1.79 8.77 -17.27
CA GLN A 157 -1.79 8.23 -15.92
C GLN A 157 -2.87 8.87 -15.04
N ARG A 158 -3.09 10.19 -15.17
CA ARG A 158 -4.18 10.89 -14.47
C ARG A 158 -5.55 10.32 -14.84
N ARG A 159 -5.81 10.11 -16.13
CA ARG A 159 -7.06 9.52 -16.63
C ARG A 159 -7.23 8.09 -16.12
N ALA A 160 -6.17 7.28 -16.15
CA ALA A 160 -6.20 5.92 -15.64
C ALA A 160 -6.52 5.86 -14.13
N LEU A 161 -5.87 6.70 -13.31
CA LEU A 161 -6.15 6.79 -11.87
C LEU A 161 -7.60 7.25 -11.60
N ALA A 162 -8.09 8.25 -12.33
CA ALA A 162 -9.46 8.74 -12.19
C ALA A 162 -10.49 7.66 -12.56
N GLN A 163 -10.27 6.94 -13.66
CA GLN A 163 -11.14 5.86 -14.11
C GLN A 163 -11.17 4.70 -13.09
N LEU A 164 -10.00 4.27 -12.61
CA LEU A 164 -9.89 3.22 -11.59
C LEU A 164 -10.56 3.62 -10.27
N THR A 165 -10.48 4.90 -9.92
CA THR A 165 -11.17 5.44 -8.74
C THR A 165 -12.67 5.38 -8.91
N ARG A 166 -13.18 5.89 -10.04
CA ARG A 166 -14.61 5.95 -10.36
C ARG A 166 -15.24 4.57 -10.44
N ASP A 167 -14.59 3.62 -11.11
CA ASP A 167 -15.19 2.34 -11.42
C ASP A 167 -15.07 1.33 -10.28
N ILE A 168 -14.01 1.42 -9.47
CA ILE A 168 -13.68 0.40 -8.47
C ILE A 168 -13.62 0.98 -7.06
N HIS A 169 -12.73 1.94 -6.79
CA HIS A 169 -12.43 2.35 -5.41
C HIS A 169 -13.55 3.14 -4.76
N ALA A 170 -14.18 4.08 -5.46
CA ALA A 170 -15.29 4.87 -4.91
C ALA A 170 -16.53 4.01 -4.61
N PRO A 171 -16.99 3.11 -5.52
CA PRO A 171 -18.05 2.16 -5.20
C PRO A 171 -17.70 1.20 -4.06
N LEU A 172 -16.44 0.77 -3.96
CA LEU A 172 -15.98 -0.11 -2.89
C LEU A 172 -15.99 0.60 -1.52
N ALA A 173 -15.49 1.83 -1.45
CA ALA A 173 -15.53 2.66 -0.25
C ALA A 173 -16.96 2.89 0.25
N ASN A 174 -17.88 3.20 -0.68
CA ASN A 174 -19.30 3.37 -0.39
C ASN A 174 -19.94 2.10 0.21
N ARG A 175 -19.67 0.94 -0.38
CA ARG A 175 -20.22 -0.35 0.09
C ARG A 175 -19.71 -0.76 1.48
N LEU A 176 -18.48 -0.38 1.82
CA LEU A 176 -17.87 -0.73 3.11
C LEU A 176 -18.08 0.37 4.18
N GLY A 177 -18.75 1.46 3.83
CA GLY A 177 -19.00 2.57 4.76
C GLY A 177 -17.74 3.37 5.13
N ILE A 178 -16.70 3.34 4.28
CA ILE A 178 -15.44 4.05 4.52
C ILE A 178 -15.58 5.50 4.03
N TRP A 179 -16.36 6.29 4.76
CA TRP A 179 -16.66 7.69 4.43
C TRP A 179 -15.58 8.69 4.88
N GLN A 180 -14.64 8.27 5.74
CA GLN A 180 -13.57 9.14 6.23
C GLN A 180 -12.59 9.55 5.12
N LEU A 181 -12.48 8.74 4.06
CA LEU A 181 -11.67 9.04 2.90
C LEU A 181 -12.44 9.99 1.96
N LYS A 182 -11.94 11.22 1.84
CA LYS A 182 -12.45 12.24 0.92
C LYS A 182 -11.68 12.17 -0.39
N TRP A 183 -12.37 11.74 -1.45
CA TRP A 183 -11.88 11.58 -2.83
C TRP A 183 -11.94 12.90 -3.61
#